data_AF-A0A8C6ZMR6-F1
#
_entry.id   AF-A0A8C6ZMR6-F1
#
_cell.length_a   1.000
_cell.length_b   1.000
_cell.length_c   1.000
_cell.angle_alpha   90.00
_cell.angle_beta   90.00
_cell.angle_gamma   90.00
#
_symmetry.space_group_name_H-M   'P 1'
#
loop_
_entity.id
_entity.type
_entity.pdbx_description
1 polymer ?
#
loop_
_entity_poly.entity_id
_entity_poly.type
_entity_poly.pdbx_seq_one_letter_code
_entity_poly.pdbx_strand_id
1 'polypeptide(L)'
;ELLLSPLPAGGIAATFQFRTRWDAAPGRVSHYRLFPKALGQLVAARGVRELHLALTQGFWRTRIWGQPPLQAPAGAELWVWFQDTVADVDKAWKELSNILSGIFCASLNFIDSTNSVTPTASFKPLGLANGTDHRLLRYAVLPREVVCTENLTPWKKLLPCGSKAGLAVLLKAERLFHSSYHSQAVHIRPICRDASCQAVSWELRQTLTVVFENFSGTQGKKDWSLFKMFSRTITEACPLASQSKIYVDTSVKDKELVEVTPSPTSLHEAIVQGEKRTYAVYDLLSPSLFNTSRSLNVQLKMTWPQDMELSTPVLHAHRYVSGYGLQTGKISTLIYNTHPYRAFPVILLETVPWYLRLYVHTLTIITKGKENKPSYIHYQPAQDRRRPHLLEMLIQLPANSVTKITIQFERALLKWTEYPPDPNHGFYFLPPSGALVPSVIAMKELDMEQSPLFTSL
;
A
#
# COMPACT_ATOMS: atom_id res chain seq x y z
N GLU A 1 0.76 14.33 -6.41
CA GLU A 1 -0.68 14.42 -6.68
C GLU A 1 -1.50 14.02 -5.46
N LEU A 2 -2.76 14.41 -5.42
CA LEU A 2 -3.74 14.01 -4.42
C LEU A 2 -4.99 13.50 -5.15
N LEU A 3 -5.38 12.25 -4.91
CA LEU A 3 -6.64 11.69 -5.37
C LEU A 3 -7.65 11.70 -4.21
N LEU A 4 -8.81 12.31 -4.44
CA LEU A 4 -9.97 12.29 -3.56
C LEU A 4 -11.04 11.40 -4.18
N SER A 5 -11.30 10.25 -3.55
CA SER A 5 -12.29 9.28 -4.01
C SER A 5 -13.45 9.20 -3.00
N PRO A 6 -14.67 9.57 -3.40
CA PRO A 6 -15.86 9.35 -2.58
C PRO A 6 -16.05 7.86 -2.31
N LEU A 7 -16.39 7.51 -1.07
CA LEU A 7 -16.65 6.14 -0.65
C LEU A 7 -18.13 5.99 -0.24
N PRO A 8 -18.68 4.77 -0.30
CA PRO A 8 -20.04 4.51 0.16
C PRO A 8 -20.29 4.99 1.60
N ALA A 9 -21.56 5.22 1.92
CA ALA A 9 -21.99 5.81 3.19
C ALA A 9 -21.35 7.18 3.49
N GLY A 10 -20.83 7.86 2.47
CA GLY A 10 -20.27 9.21 2.56
C GLY A 10 -18.93 9.32 3.27
N GLY A 11 -18.14 8.24 3.23
CA GLY A 11 -16.72 8.35 3.48
C GLY A 11 -15.99 9.02 2.31
N ILE A 12 -14.74 9.38 2.52
CA ILE A 12 -13.84 9.86 1.48
C ILE A 12 -12.44 9.29 1.70
N ALA A 13 -11.87 8.71 0.65
CA ALA A 13 -10.48 8.30 0.61
C ALA A 13 -9.63 9.42 0.02
N ALA A 14 -8.58 9.81 0.72
CA ALA A 14 -7.57 10.73 0.23
C ALA A 14 -6.25 9.97 0.05
N THR A 15 -5.79 9.86 -1.19
CA THR A 15 -4.52 9.21 -1.54
C THR A 15 -3.54 10.23 -2.10
N PHE A 16 -2.51 10.52 -1.33
CA PHE A 16 -1.39 11.36 -1.72
C PHE A 16 -0.30 10.50 -2.33
N GLN A 17 0.26 10.96 -3.44
CA GLN A 17 1.41 10.32 -4.07
C GLN A 17 2.43 11.38 -4.49
N PHE A 18 3.63 11.29 -3.93
CA PHE A 18 4.76 12.16 -4.23
C PHE A 18 5.84 11.35 -4.93
N ARG A 19 6.32 11.86 -6.07
CA ARG A 19 7.40 11.25 -6.84
C ARG A 19 8.59 12.20 -6.87
N THR A 20 9.76 11.70 -6.47
CA THR A 20 11.03 12.42 -6.58
C THR A 20 11.99 11.57 -7.40
N ARG A 21 12.47 12.13 -8.51
CA ARG A 21 13.41 11.48 -9.42
C ARG A 21 14.83 11.97 -9.15
N TRP A 22 15.78 11.04 -9.17
CA TRP A 22 17.19 11.32 -9.06
C TRP A 22 17.95 10.70 -10.23
N ASP A 23 18.43 11.55 -11.12
CA ASP A 23 19.31 11.14 -12.20
C ASP A 23 20.74 11.00 -11.65
N ALA A 24 21.07 9.79 -11.17
CA ALA A 24 22.40 9.51 -10.68
C ALA A 24 23.42 9.68 -11.82
N ALA A 25 24.37 10.60 -11.66
CA ALA A 25 25.49 10.75 -12.58
C ALA A 25 26.60 9.77 -12.18
N PRO A 26 27.27 9.09 -13.14
CA PRO A 26 28.47 8.31 -12.84
C PRO A 26 29.60 9.26 -12.40
N GLY A 27 29.94 9.25 -11.10
CA GLY A 27 31.01 10.07 -10.52
C GLY A 27 31.25 9.78 -9.04
N ARG A 28 32.44 10.12 -8.52
CA ARG A 28 32.84 9.90 -7.11
C ARG A 28 32.04 10.73 -6.09
N VAL A 29 31.36 11.80 -6.52
CA VAL A 29 30.52 12.66 -5.68
C VAL A 29 29.08 12.62 -6.19
N SER A 30 28.17 12.10 -5.36
CA SER A 30 26.74 12.04 -5.67
C SER A 30 26.04 13.31 -5.20
N HIS A 31 25.59 14.14 -6.15
CA HIS A 31 24.66 15.24 -5.86
C HIS A 31 23.22 14.70 -5.88
N TYR A 32 22.56 14.69 -4.72
CA TYR A 32 21.20 14.15 -4.59
C TYR A 32 20.09 15.12 -5.03
N ARG A 33 20.40 16.42 -5.21
CA ARG A 33 19.47 17.49 -5.59
C ARG A 33 18.20 17.50 -4.71
N LEU A 34 17.08 16.97 -5.20
CA LEU A 34 15.80 16.89 -4.48
C LEU A 34 15.63 15.57 -3.70
N PHE A 35 16.43 14.56 -4.03
CA PHE A 35 16.34 13.25 -3.41
C PHE A 35 16.93 13.29 -1.99
N PRO A 36 16.30 12.66 -0.99
CA PRO A 36 16.81 12.63 0.36
C PRO A 36 18.17 11.93 0.45
N LYS A 37 19.21 12.69 0.83
CA LYS A 37 20.58 12.18 0.99
C LYS A 37 20.65 10.92 1.86
N ALA A 38 19.89 10.88 2.97
CA ALA A 38 19.88 9.73 3.88
C ALA A 38 19.46 8.43 3.17
N LEU A 39 18.43 8.48 2.32
CA LEU A 39 17.98 7.32 1.55
C LEU A 39 18.93 7.00 0.40
N GLY A 40 19.46 8.02 -0.27
CA GLY A 40 20.39 7.80 -1.39
C GLY A 40 21.71 7.17 -0.94
N GLN A 41 22.21 7.56 0.22
CA GLN A 41 23.38 6.93 0.85
C GLN A 41 23.06 5.52 1.34
N LEU A 42 21.88 5.28 1.91
CA LEU A 42 21.44 3.96 2.35
C LEU A 42 21.41 2.97 1.18
N VAL A 43 20.81 3.38 0.06
CA VAL A 43 20.68 2.53 -1.13
C VAL A 43 22.04 2.14 -1.69
N ALA A 44 22.95 3.12 -1.81
CA ALA A 44 24.31 2.87 -2.31
C ALA A 44 25.14 2.03 -1.32
N ALA A 45 25.11 2.34 -0.02
CA ALA A 45 25.96 1.69 0.98
C ALA A 45 25.53 0.26 1.33
N ARG A 46 24.25 -0.09 1.16
CA ARG A 46 23.71 -1.42 1.46
C ARG A 46 23.40 -2.25 0.23
N GLY A 47 23.79 -1.78 -0.96
CA GLY A 47 23.53 -2.49 -2.21
C GLY A 47 22.05 -2.77 -2.40
N VAL A 48 21.18 -1.82 -2.04
CA VAL A 48 19.73 -1.97 -2.26
C VAL A 48 19.47 -1.74 -3.74
N ARG A 49 18.70 -2.64 -4.34
CA ARG A 49 18.17 -2.49 -5.70
C ARG A 49 16.76 -1.91 -5.65
N GLU A 50 15.91 -2.45 -4.80
CA GLU A 50 14.54 -1.98 -4.64
C GLU A 50 14.12 -2.12 -3.19
N LEU A 51 13.37 -1.15 -2.66
CA LEU A 51 12.95 -1.15 -1.27
C LEU A 51 11.54 -0.60 -1.15
N HIS A 52 10.72 -1.27 -0.37
CA HIS A 52 9.39 -0.80 0.01
C HIS A 52 9.19 -0.92 1.51
N LEU A 53 8.73 0.15 2.13
CA LEU A 53 8.33 0.20 3.52
C LEU A 53 6.92 0.81 3.58
N ALA A 54 5.99 0.13 4.23
CA ALA A 54 4.67 0.67 4.55
C ALA A 54 4.41 0.56 6.05
N LEU A 55 3.79 1.59 6.63
CA LEU A 55 3.29 1.63 8.00
C LEU A 55 1.80 1.92 7.94
N THR A 56 0.98 1.01 8.46
CA THR A 56 -0.47 1.07 8.29
C THR A 56 -1.22 0.83 9.60
N GLN A 57 -2.19 1.69 9.86
CA GLN A 57 -3.16 1.57 10.95
C GLN A 57 -4.54 1.29 10.35
N GLY A 58 -5.20 0.26 10.88
CA GLY A 58 -6.50 -0.20 10.40
C GLY A 58 -6.38 -1.19 9.24
N PHE A 59 -7.53 -1.61 8.71
CA PHE A 59 -7.62 -2.55 7.60
C PHE A 59 -8.39 -1.91 6.45
N TRP A 60 -7.87 -2.04 5.24
CA TRP A 60 -8.61 -1.62 4.05
C TRP A 60 -9.83 -2.52 3.85
N ARG A 61 -11.03 -1.96 3.96
CA ARG A 61 -12.29 -2.69 3.81
C ARG A 61 -12.62 -2.87 2.32
N THR A 62 -11.92 -3.77 1.64
CA THR A 62 -12.02 -3.94 0.17
C THR A 62 -13.46 -4.10 -0.31
N ARG A 63 -14.30 -4.85 0.44
CA ARG A 63 -15.71 -5.06 0.11
C ARG A 63 -16.54 -3.77 0.05
N ILE A 64 -16.20 -2.77 0.87
CA ILE A 64 -16.95 -1.53 1.04
C ILE A 64 -16.29 -0.40 0.24
N TRP A 65 -14.96 -0.28 0.30
CA TRP A 65 -14.22 0.82 -0.29
C TRP A 65 -13.69 0.51 -1.70
N GLY A 66 -13.90 -0.71 -2.20
CA GLY A 66 -13.33 -1.18 -3.46
C GLY A 66 -11.85 -1.58 -3.31
N GLN A 67 -11.14 -1.73 -4.42
CA GLN A 67 -9.70 -2.00 -4.38
C GLN A 67 -8.91 -0.75 -3.99
N PRO A 68 -7.95 -0.84 -3.04
CA PRO A 68 -7.11 0.29 -2.72
C PRO A 68 -6.20 0.64 -3.90
N PRO A 69 -5.81 1.91 -4.06
CA PRO A 69 -4.77 2.28 -5.02
C PRO A 69 -3.46 1.56 -4.71
N LEU A 70 -3.02 1.51 -3.44
CA LEU A 70 -1.85 0.75 -3.01
C LEU A 70 -2.26 -0.21 -1.89
N GLN A 71 -2.03 -1.51 -2.09
CA GLN A 71 -2.24 -2.50 -1.03
C GLN A 71 -1.12 -2.39 0.01
N ALA A 72 -1.51 -2.36 1.29
CA ALA A 72 -0.61 -2.44 2.42
C ALA A 72 -1.30 -3.24 3.54
N PRO A 73 -0.61 -4.21 4.18
CA PRO A 73 -1.15 -4.91 5.34
C PRO A 73 -1.14 -3.98 6.57
N ALA A 74 -1.91 -4.34 7.59
CA ALA A 74 -1.86 -3.66 8.88
C ALA A 74 -0.52 -3.90 9.59
N GLY A 75 0.00 -2.86 10.24
CA GLY A 75 1.33 -2.84 10.83
C GLY A 75 2.39 -2.37 9.84
N ALA A 76 3.65 -2.78 10.08
CA ALA A 76 4.76 -2.46 9.22
C ALA A 76 5.02 -3.59 8.22
N GLU A 77 5.17 -3.26 6.95
CA GLU A 77 5.62 -4.17 5.89
C GLU A 77 6.93 -3.64 5.31
N LEU A 78 7.94 -4.51 5.24
CA LEU A 78 9.23 -4.19 4.63
C LEU A 78 9.62 -5.30 3.67
N TRP A 79 9.90 -4.93 2.42
CA TRP A 79 10.57 -5.82 1.49
C TRP A 79 11.65 -5.11 0.69
N VAL A 80 12.71 -5.85 0.43
CA VAL A 80 13.93 -5.33 -0.17
C VAL A 80 14.51 -6.35 -1.13
N TRP A 81 14.79 -5.89 -2.34
CA TRP A 81 15.66 -6.58 -3.29
C TRP A 81 17.06 -6.01 -3.17
N PHE A 82 18.03 -6.86 -2.91
CA PHE A 82 19.44 -6.50 -2.92
C PHE A 82 20.06 -6.65 -4.31
N GLN A 83 21.19 -5.98 -4.53
CA GLN A 83 22.03 -6.19 -5.69
C GLN A 83 22.77 -7.52 -5.57
N ASP A 84 23.11 -8.11 -6.71
CA ASP A 84 23.94 -9.31 -6.83
C ASP A 84 25.36 -9.14 -6.26
N THR A 85 25.83 -7.90 -6.14
CA THR A 85 27.11 -7.54 -5.52
C THR A 85 27.14 -7.75 -4.00
N VAL A 86 25.99 -7.93 -3.35
CA VAL A 86 25.90 -8.11 -1.90
C VAL A 86 26.23 -9.55 -1.53
N ALA A 87 27.39 -9.75 -0.87
CA ALA A 87 27.86 -11.07 -0.47
C ALA A 87 27.01 -11.73 0.65
N ASP A 88 26.62 -10.94 1.66
CA ASP A 88 25.81 -11.41 2.80
C ASP A 88 24.51 -10.59 2.92
N VAL A 89 23.45 -11.14 2.36
CA VAL A 89 22.11 -10.53 2.32
C VAL A 89 21.48 -10.45 3.71
N ASP A 90 21.70 -11.44 4.58
CA ASP A 90 21.07 -11.47 5.91
C ASP A 90 21.69 -10.43 6.85
N LYS A 91 23.00 -10.24 6.77
CA LYS A 91 23.68 -9.14 7.47
C LYS A 91 23.22 -7.78 6.94
N ALA A 92 23.19 -7.60 5.62
CA ALA A 92 22.74 -6.36 5.00
C ALA A 92 21.28 -6.03 5.38
N TRP A 93 20.42 -7.05 5.42
CA TRP A 93 19.03 -6.96 5.86
C TRP A 93 18.88 -6.48 7.30
N LYS A 94 19.62 -7.07 8.24
CA LYS A 94 19.60 -6.67 9.66
C LYS A 94 20.15 -5.26 9.84
N GLU A 95 21.20 -4.87 9.15
CA GLU A 95 21.73 -3.51 9.23
C GLU A 95 20.76 -2.48 8.64
N LEU A 96 20.12 -2.84 7.53
CA LEU A 96 19.13 -2.01 6.85
C LEU A 96 17.88 -1.77 7.71
N SER A 97 17.32 -2.82 8.33
CA SER A 97 16.15 -2.69 9.20
C SER A 97 16.42 -1.78 10.40
N ASN A 98 17.61 -1.87 10.99
CA ASN A 98 18.05 -0.99 12.08
C ASN A 98 18.21 0.47 11.64
N ILE A 99 18.77 0.72 10.45
CA ILE A 99 18.91 2.10 9.95
C ILE A 99 17.53 2.70 9.62
N LEU A 100 16.64 1.92 8.98
CA LEU A 100 15.28 2.35 8.65
C LEU A 100 14.46 2.64 9.91
N SER A 101 14.65 1.86 10.97
CA SER A 101 14.06 2.11 12.29
C SER A 101 14.38 3.53 12.78
N GLY A 102 15.64 3.95 12.68
CA GLY A 102 16.06 5.31 13.05
C GLY A 102 15.55 6.39 12.09
N ILE A 103 15.54 6.13 10.78
CA ILE A 103 15.07 7.12 9.78
C ILE A 103 13.57 7.39 9.94
N PHE A 104 12.76 6.36 10.14
CA PHE A 104 11.30 6.47 10.16
C PHE A 104 10.70 6.52 11.57
N CYS A 105 11.54 6.49 12.62
CA CYS A 105 11.10 6.42 14.02
C CYS A 105 10.14 5.24 14.28
N ALA A 106 10.41 4.08 13.68
CA ALA A 106 9.59 2.88 13.76
C ALA A 106 10.38 1.73 14.38
N SER A 107 9.72 0.75 14.98
CA SER A 107 10.37 -0.39 15.65
C SER A 107 10.83 -1.50 14.68
N LEU A 108 11.35 -1.12 13.51
CA LEU A 108 11.82 -2.05 12.48
C LEU A 108 13.07 -2.84 12.91
N ASN A 109 13.74 -2.43 13.98
CA ASN A 109 14.82 -3.17 14.62
C ASN A 109 14.37 -4.52 15.21
N PHE A 110 13.06 -4.73 15.41
CA PHE A 110 12.49 -6.04 15.76
C PHE A 110 12.40 -7.01 14.56
N ILE A 111 12.75 -6.57 13.35
CA ILE A 111 12.89 -7.47 12.21
C ILE A 111 14.16 -8.30 12.39
N ASP A 112 13.99 -9.60 12.52
CA ASP A 112 15.03 -10.59 12.70
C ASP A 112 14.73 -11.86 11.87
N SER A 113 15.49 -12.94 12.08
CA SER A 113 15.25 -14.17 11.32
C SER A 113 13.89 -14.81 11.63
N THR A 114 13.28 -14.53 12.79
CA THR A 114 12.04 -15.17 13.25
C THR A 114 10.77 -14.65 12.57
N ASN A 115 10.86 -13.48 11.93
CA ASN A 115 9.77 -12.83 11.19
C ASN A 115 10.15 -12.44 9.75
N SER A 116 11.36 -12.81 9.30
CA SER A 116 11.82 -12.61 7.92
C SER A 116 11.66 -13.88 7.09
N VAL A 117 11.25 -13.71 5.83
CA VAL A 117 11.12 -14.80 4.84
C VAL A 117 11.70 -14.38 3.50
N THR A 118 11.90 -15.37 2.63
CA THR A 118 12.36 -15.19 1.25
C THR A 118 11.33 -15.78 0.29
N PRO A 119 10.33 -14.99 -0.14
CA PRO A 119 9.33 -15.43 -1.11
C PRO A 119 9.97 -15.79 -2.45
N THR A 120 9.50 -16.87 -3.06
CA THR A 120 10.07 -17.46 -4.29
C THR A 120 9.20 -17.23 -5.52
N ALA A 121 7.94 -16.83 -5.37
CA ALA A 121 7.04 -16.59 -6.49
C ALA A 121 6.20 -15.31 -6.35
N SER A 122 5.91 -14.89 -5.11
CA SER A 122 4.92 -13.84 -4.83
C SER A 122 5.41 -12.43 -5.15
N PHE A 123 6.70 -12.19 -5.32
CA PHE A 123 7.24 -10.87 -5.61
C PHE A 123 7.98 -10.86 -6.94
N LYS A 124 7.80 -9.78 -7.68
CA LYS A 124 8.62 -9.42 -8.84
C LYS A 124 9.13 -8.00 -8.64
N PRO A 125 10.36 -7.69 -9.06
CA PRO A 125 10.85 -6.32 -9.05
C PRO A 125 9.90 -5.41 -9.86
N LEU A 126 9.55 -4.25 -9.32
CA LEU A 126 8.72 -3.25 -10.00
C LEU A 126 9.56 -2.21 -10.75
N GLY A 127 10.87 -2.18 -10.49
CA GLY A 127 11.84 -1.38 -11.22
C GLY A 127 12.62 -2.18 -12.27
N LEU A 128 13.64 -1.55 -12.86
CA LEU A 128 14.57 -2.20 -13.76
C LEU A 128 15.36 -3.32 -13.06
N ALA A 129 15.18 -4.55 -13.50
CA ALA A 129 15.94 -5.70 -13.02
C ALA A 129 16.16 -6.74 -14.13
N ASN A 130 17.42 -7.15 -14.34
CA ASN A 130 17.81 -8.14 -15.36
C ASN A 130 17.73 -9.59 -14.85
N GLY A 131 16.82 -9.88 -13.93
CA GLY A 131 16.62 -11.23 -13.38
C GLY A 131 15.84 -11.25 -12.07
N THR A 132 15.22 -12.39 -11.76
CA THR A 132 14.45 -12.66 -10.55
C THR A 132 15.20 -13.64 -9.65
N ASP A 133 16.39 -13.28 -9.15
CA ASP A 133 17.04 -14.09 -8.12
C ASP A 133 16.40 -13.77 -6.76
N HIS A 134 15.44 -14.61 -6.38
CA HIS A 134 14.72 -14.52 -5.10
C HIS A 134 15.63 -14.63 -3.88
N ARG A 135 16.86 -15.15 -4.01
CA ARG A 135 17.82 -15.20 -2.89
C ARG A 135 18.20 -13.81 -2.39
N LEU A 136 18.09 -12.80 -3.26
CA LEU A 136 18.34 -11.40 -2.96
C LEU A 136 17.11 -10.68 -2.37
N LEU A 137 15.97 -11.36 -2.24
CA LEU A 137 14.76 -10.80 -1.64
C LEU A 137 14.71 -11.10 -0.14
N ARG A 138 14.33 -10.09 0.65
CA ARG A 138 13.87 -10.27 2.02
C ARG A 138 12.51 -9.59 2.20
N TYR A 139 11.62 -10.27 2.90
CA TYR A 139 10.28 -9.81 3.23
C TYR A 139 10.03 -10.02 4.72
N ALA A 140 9.52 -9.01 5.41
CA ALA A 140 9.06 -9.12 6.79
C ALA A 140 7.85 -8.24 7.03
N VAL A 141 7.05 -8.65 8.02
CA VAL A 141 5.90 -7.88 8.49
C VAL A 141 5.90 -7.85 10.02
N LEU A 142 5.64 -6.68 10.58
CA LEU A 142 5.42 -6.47 12.00
C LEU A 142 3.97 -5.99 12.20
N PRO A 143 3.01 -6.91 12.46
CA PRO A 143 1.59 -6.56 12.54
C PRO A 143 1.26 -5.53 13.64
N ARG A 144 2.11 -5.46 14.67
CA ARG A 144 1.94 -4.58 15.84
C ARG A 144 2.56 -3.19 15.65
N GLU A 145 3.42 -3.03 14.65
CA GLU A 145 4.08 -1.77 14.36
C GLU A 145 3.16 -0.91 13.47
N VAL A 146 2.09 -0.39 14.07
CA VAL A 146 1.15 0.50 13.38
C VAL A 146 1.77 1.89 13.18
N VAL A 147 1.25 2.65 12.21
CA VAL A 147 1.69 4.04 12.03
C VAL A 147 1.35 4.88 13.26
N CYS A 148 2.31 5.69 13.70
CA CYS A 148 2.25 6.63 14.81
C CYS A 148 2.52 8.05 14.33
N THR A 149 2.10 9.05 15.12
CA THR A 149 2.32 10.48 14.85
C THR A 149 3.81 10.81 14.67
N GLU A 150 4.66 10.12 15.42
CA GLU A 150 6.12 10.21 15.39
C GLU A 150 6.69 9.88 13.99
N ASN A 151 6.06 8.98 13.23
CA ASN A 151 6.53 8.54 11.91
C ASN A 151 6.23 9.56 10.81
N LEU A 152 5.22 10.41 10.98
CA LEU A 152 4.80 11.36 9.95
C LEU A 152 5.85 12.45 9.74
N THR A 153 6.48 12.92 10.81
CA THR A 153 7.50 13.98 10.75
C THR A 153 8.72 13.58 9.89
N PRO A 154 9.41 12.45 10.14
CA PRO A 154 10.51 12.01 9.28
C PRO A 154 10.05 11.71 7.86
N TRP A 155 8.87 11.12 7.67
CA TRP A 155 8.32 10.85 6.33
C TRP A 155 8.15 12.15 5.52
N LYS A 156 7.59 13.21 6.12
CA LYS A 156 7.44 14.53 5.47
C LYS A 156 8.76 15.24 5.23
N LYS A 157 9.78 15.01 6.06
CA LYS A 157 11.13 15.59 5.86
C LYS A 157 11.81 15.10 4.58
N LEU A 158 11.37 13.98 4.03
CA LEU A 158 11.85 13.47 2.74
C LEU A 158 11.31 14.27 1.55
N LEU A 159 10.23 15.04 1.72
CA LEU A 159 9.63 15.83 0.65
C LEU A 159 10.46 17.11 0.43
N PRO A 160 10.72 17.53 -0.83
CA PRO A 160 11.54 18.71 -1.13
C PRO A 160 11.05 20.02 -0.48
N CYS A 161 9.74 20.23 -0.43
CA CYS A 161 9.13 21.40 0.21
C CYS A 161 8.71 21.14 1.68
N GLY A 162 9.05 19.97 2.23
CA GLY A 162 8.64 19.54 3.56
C GLY A 162 7.13 19.67 3.76
N SER A 163 6.71 20.37 4.81
CA SER A 163 5.29 20.71 5.08
C SER A 163 4.98 22.20 4.88
N LYS A 164 5.84 22.94 4.18
CA LYS A 164 5.72 24.40 4.05
C LYS A 164 4.85 24.82 2.88
N ALA A 165 4.91 24.07 1.77
CA ALA A 165 4.22 24.41 0.52
C ALA A 165 3.64 23.16 -0.19
N GLY A 166 2.66 23.38 -1.07
CA GLY A 166 2.01 22.34 -1.86
C GLY A 166 1.12 21.40 -1.05
N LEU A 167 0.87 20.20 -1.61
CA LEU A 167 -0.04 19.20 -1.04
C LEU A 167 0.35 18.75 0.37
N ALA A 168 1.64 18.79 0.71
CA ALA A 168 2.16 18.34 2.00
C ALA A 168 1.70 19.23 3.18
N VAL A 169 1.20 20.43 2.91
CA VAL A 169 0.60 21.33 3.92
C VAL A 169 -0.66 20.71 4.55
N LEU A 170 -1.38 19.86 3.80
CA LEU A 170 -2.56 19.15 4.28
C LEU A 170 -2.21 18.04 5.30
N LEU A 171 -0.95 17.61 5.39
CA LEU A 171 -0.53 16.46 6.18
C LEU A 171 -0.30 16.83 7.66
N LYS A 172 -1.41 17.04 8.38
CA LYS A 172 -1.45 17.31 9.83
C LYS A 172 -1.78 16.04 10.63
N ALA A 173 -0.91 15.69 11.57
CA ALA A 173 -1.08 14.53 12.44
C ALA A 173 -2.46 14.48 13.10
N GLU A 174 -2.89 15.57 13.74
CA GLU A 174 -4.17 15.64 14.47
C GLU A 174 -5.35 15.08 13.65
N ARG A 175 -5.48 15.44 12.37
CA ARG A 175 -6.59 14.94 11.54
C ARG A 175 -6.33 13.55 10.97
N LEU A 176 -5.10 13.25 10.59
CA LEU A 176 -4.77 12.00 9.93
C LEU A 176 -4.92 10.77 10.85
N PHE A 177 -4.65 10.91 12.15
CA PHE A 177 -4.68 9.79 13.10
C PHE A 177 -6.05 9.57 13.76
N HIS A 178 -7.04 10.43 13.50
CA HIS A 178 -8.45 10.21 13.84
C HIS A 178 -9.26 9.55 12.70
N SER A 179 -8.57 9.12 11.64
CA SER A 179 -9.19 8.47 10.49
C SER A 179 -9.46 6.98 10.74
N SER A 180 -10.36 6.37 9.95
CA SER A 180 -10.67 4.93 10.06
C SER A 180 -9.58 4.04 9.47
N TYR A 181 -8.74 4.60 8.60
CA TYR A 181 -7.60 3.94 7.97
C TYR A 181 -6.54 4.97 7.65
N HIS A 182 -5.29 4.67 7.99
CA HIS A 182 -4.12 5.49 7.66
C HIS A 182 -3.00 4.54 7.22
N SER A 183 -2.50 4.71 6.00
CA SER A 183 -1.29 4.05 5.54
C SER A 183 -0.32 5.08 4.97
N GLN A 184 0.95 5.00 5.37
CA GLN A 184 2.03 5.76 4.76
C GLN A 184 3.12 4.82 4.29
N ALA A 185 3.62 5.02 3.08
CA ALA A 185 4.60 4.15 2.46
C ALA A 185 5.70 4.94 1.76
N VAL A 186 6.85 4.30 1.63
CA VAL A 186 8.01 4.75 0.87
C VAL A 186 8.48 3.60 0.00
N HIS A 187 8.63 3.86 -1.29
CA HIS A 187 9.10 2.90 -2.28
C HIS A 187 10.22 3.52 -3.09
N ILE A 188 11.34 2.81 -3.21
CA ILE A 188 12.52 3.22 -3.97
C ILE A 188 12.77 2.16 -5.03
N ARG A 189 12.84 2.58 -6.29
CA ARG A 189 13.15 1.69 -7.41
C ARG A 189 13.99 2.37 -8.50
N PRO A 190 14.75 1.60 -9.29
CA PRO A 190 15.40 2.10 -10.49
C PRO A 190 14.39 2.19 -11.65
N ILE A 191 14.47 3.26 -12.42
CA ILE A 191 13.65 3.54 -13.60
C ILE A 191 14.56 3.94 -14.78
N CYS A 192 14.07 3.79 -16.00
CA CYS A 192 14.76 4.34 -17.18
C CYS A 192 14.75 5.86 -17.11
N ARG A 193 15.89 6.49 -17.43
CA ARG A 193 15.97 7.96 -17.52
C ARG A 193 15.12 8.50 -18.66
N ASP A 194 15.20 7.82 -19.81
CA ASP A 194 14.58 8.21 -21.07
C ASP A 194 14.02 6.94 -21.75
N ALA A 195 13.19 7.11 -22.78
CA ALA A 195 12.58 6.00 -23.52
C ALA A 195 13.61 5.02 -24.14
N SER A 196 14.84 5.47 -24.39
CA SER A 196 15.93 4.63 -24.89
C SER A 196 16.57 3.75 -23.81
N CYS A 197 16.24 3.97 -22.53
CA CYS A 197 16.75 3.26 -21.35
C CYS A 197 18.28 3.07 -21.27
N GLN A 198 19.06 3.96 -21.90
CA GLN A 198 20.52 3.89 -21.90
C GLN A 198 21.14 4.28 -20.55
N ALA A 199 20.41 5.09 -19.77
CA ALA A 199 20.81 5.52 -18.44
C ALA A 199 19.71 5.19 -17.42
N VAL A 200 20.14 4.84 -16.21
CA VAL A 200 19.25 4.53 -15.09
C VAL A 200 19.12 5.76 -14.19
N SER A 201 17.91 5.97 -13.68
CA SER A 201 17.59 6.97 -12.67
C SER A 201 16.86 6.31 -11.50
N TRP A 202 16.87 6.94 -10.34
CA TRP A 202 16.18 6.44 -9.15
C TRP A 202 14.88 7.19 -8.93
N GLU A 203 13.82 6.46 -8.59
CA GLU A 203 12.53 7.00 -8.22
C GLU A 203 12.26 6.74 -6.73
N LEU A 204 12.03 7.81 -5.98
CA LEU A 204 11.43 7.76 -4.65
C LEU A 204 9.95 8.08 -4.77
N ARG A 205 9.11 7.10 -4.46
CA ARG A 205 7.66 7.23 -4.38
C ARG A 205 7.22 7.19 -2.92
N GLN A 206 6.57 8.26 -2.47
CA GLN A 206 5.98 8.35 -1.15
C GLN A 206 4.46 8.38 -1.29
N THR A 207 3.78 7.43 -0.65
CA THR A 207 2.32 7.31 -0.71
C THR A 207 1.73 7.50 0.68
N LEU A 208 0.63 8.23 0.79
CA LEU A 208 -0.13 8.34 2.03
C LEU A 208 -1.62 8.24 1.72
N THR A 209 -2.28 7.22 2.24
CA THR A 209 -3.70 6.94 2.01
C THR A 209 -4.46 7.01 3.33
N VAL A 210 -5.50 7.82 3.37
CA VAL A 210 -6.31 8.05 4.57
C VAL A 210 -7.79 7.93 4.21
N VAL A 211 -8.57 7.25 5.05
CA VAL A 211 -10.02 7.14 4.90
C VAL A 211 -10.72 7.87 6.04
N PHE A 212 -11.46 8.90 5.69
CA PHE A 212 -12.32 9.60 6.63
C PHE A 212 -13.75 9.07 6.52
N GLU A 213 -14.24 8.43 7.57
CA GLU A 213 -15.65 8.04 7.70
C GLU A 213 -16.40 9.10 8.51
N ASN A 214 -17.68 9.29 8.20
CA ASN A 214 -18.63 10.01 9.04
C ASN A 214 -18.48 11.55 9.16
N PHE A 215 -18.44 12.28 8.04
CA PHE A 215 -18.78 13.72 8.05
C PHE A 215 -20.30 13.91 8.00
N SER A 216 -20.99 13.61 9.11
CA SER A 216 -22.40 14.00 9.21
C SER A 216 -22.47 15.52 9.42
N GLY A 217 -22.78 16.27 8.36
CA GLY A 217 -23.35 17.60 8.53
C GLY A 217 -24.68 17.50 9.29
N THR A 218 -25.08 18.57 9.95
CA THR A 218 -26.28 18.67 10.82
C THR A 218 -27.62 18.41 10.12
N GLN A 219 -27.66 18.02 8.83
CA GLN A 219 -28.89 17.80 8.06
C GLN A 219 -28.74 16.73 6.95
N GLY A 220 -27.98 15.66 7.17
CA GLY A 220 -27.84 14.57 6.17
C GLY A 220 -27.06 14.93 4.90
N LYS A 221 -26.71 16.21 4.68
CA LYS A 221 -25.78 16.67 3.66
C LYS A 221 -24.35 16.33 4.07
N LYS A 222 -23.71 15.45 3.28
CA LYS A 222 -22.33 15.02 3.49
C LYS A 222 -21.43 15.85 2.59
N ASP A 223 -21.10 17.05 3.06
CA ASP A 223 -20.24 17.99 2.34
C ASP A 223 -18.81 17.86 2.86
N TRP A 224 -17.88 17.46 2.00
CA TRP A 224 -16.45 17.41 2.32
C TRP A 224 -15.74 18.64 1.78
N SER A 225 -14.73 19.09 2.50
CA SER A 225 -13.78 20.07 1.99
C SER A 225 -12.39 19.76 2.50
N LEU A 226 -11.36 20.23 1.80
CA LEU A 226 -9.97 20.10 2.25
C LEU A 226 -9.82 20.64 3.68
N PHE A 227 -10.47 21.77 3.98
CA PHE A 227 -10.45 22.33 5.33
C PHE A 227 -11.11 21.42 6.38
N LYS A 228 -12.27 20.82 6.09
CA LYS A 228 -12.93 19.89 7.04
C LYS A 228 -12.09 18.63 7.28
N MET A 229 -11.47 18.09 6.23
CA MET A 229 -10.66 16.86 6.32
C MET A 229 -9.32 17.10 6.99
N PHE A 230 -8.61 18.16 6.62
CA PHE A 230 -7.21 18.37 6.98
C PHE A 230 -6.97 19.57 7.90
N SER A 231 -8.00 20.36 8.21
CA SER A 231 -7.90 21.62 8.97
C SER A 231 -6.84 22.58 8.39
N ARG A 232 -6.72 22.53 7.06
CA ARG A 232 -5.83 23.35 6.23
C ARG A 232 -6.43 23.49 4.84
N THR A 233 -6.14 24.60 4.20
CA THR A 233 -6.33 24.85 2.78
C THR A 233 -4.95 24.97 2.13
N ILE A 234 -4.88 24.87 0.81
CA ILE A 234 -3.62 25.01 0.07
C ILE A 234 -3.48 26.48 -0.31
N THR A 235 -2.37 27.12 0.04
CA THR A 235 -2.14 28.54 -0.26
C THR A 235 -1.22 28.75 -1.46
N GLU A 236 -0.30 27.82 -1.67
CA GLU A 236 0.70 27.88 -2.73
C GLU A 236 1.13 26.49 -3.19
N ALA A 237 1.63 26.40 -4.42
CA ALA A 237 2.26 25.20 -4.94
C ALA A 237 3.68 25.02 -4.37
N CYS A 238 4.22 23.80 -4.43
CA CYS A 238 5.63 23.58 -4.10
C CYS A 238 6.49 24.12 -5.26
N PRO A 239 7.37 25.12 -5.06
CA PRO A 239 8.15 25.73 -6.14
C PRO A 239 9.17 24.76 -6.78
N LEU A 240 9.49 23.65 -6.11
CA LEU A 240 10.41 22.63 -6.60
C LEU A 240 9.70 21.53 -7.41
N ALA A 241 8.37 21.53 -7.46
CA ALA A 241 7.60 20.50 -8.14
C ALA A 241 7.42 20.85 -9.62
N SER A 242 7.71 19.88 -10.50
CA SER A 242 7.40 20.00 -11.94
C SER A 242 5.92 19.80 -12.25
N GLN A 243 5.20 19.05 -11.41
CA GLN A 243 3.77 18.80 -11.53
C GLN A 243 3.14 18.69 -10.14
N SER A 244 1.96 19.27 -9.96
CA SER A 244 1.23 19.21 -8.69
C SER A 244 -0.27 19.30 -8.91
N LYS A 245 -0.94 18.16 -9.04
CA LYS A 245 -2.38 18.08 -9.36
C LYS A 245 -3.21 17.46 -8.24
N ILE A 246 -4.45 17.91 -8.10
CA ILE A 246 -5.51 17.27 -7.31
C ILE A 246 -6.53 16.68 -8.27
N TYR A 247 -6.88 15.43 -8.06
CA TYR A 247 -7.92 14.71 -8.78
C TYR A 247 -9.07 14.44 -7.82
N VAL A 248 -10.28 14.83 -8.21
CA VAL A 248 -11.51 14.48 -7.49
C VAL A 248 -12.30 13.53 -8.36
N ASP A 249 -12.54 12.33 -7.85
CA ASP A 249 -13.34 11.32 -8.55
C ASP A 249 -14.81 11.78 -8.57
N THR A 250 -15.31 12.08 -9.76
CA THR A 250 -16.69 12.47 -10.03
C THR A 250 -17.43 11.40 -10.83
N SER A 251 -16.90 10.17 -10.88
CA SER A 251 -17.55 9.04 -11.55
C SER A 251 -18.73 8.51 -10.71
N VAL A 252 -19.80 9.29 -10.66
CA VAL A 252 -21.11 8.84 -10.18
C VAL A 252 -22.02 8.74 -11.39
N LYS A 253 -22.87 7.71 -11.41
CA LYS A 253 -23.77 7.40 -12.55
C LYS A 253 -24.68 8.58 -12.91
N ASP A 254 -24.96 9.46 -11.94
CA ASP A 254 -25.81 10.63 -12.11
C ASP A 254 -25.02 11.91 -11.79
N LYS A 255 -24.78 12.73 -12.82
CA LYS A 255 -23.91 13.92 -12.73
C LYS A 255 -24.54 15.05 -11.93
N GLU A 256 -25.87 15.07 -11.78
CA GLU A 256 -26.58 16.07 -11.00
C GLU A 256 -26.38 15.91 -9.49
N LEU A 257 -25.89 14.74 -9.04
CA LEU A 257 -25.66 14.45 -7.63
C LEU A 257 -24.30 14.95 -7.11
N VAL A 258 -23.41 15.42 -8.00
CA VAL A 258 -22.02 15.78 -7.66
C VAL A 258 -21.70 17.21 -8.06
N GLU A 259 -21.53 18.08 -7.06
CA GLU A 259 -21.06 19.45 -7.28
C GLU A 259 -19.66 19.62 -6.67
N VAL A 260 -18.70 20.08 -7.48
CA VAL A 260 -17.34 20.40 -7.02
C VAL A 260 -17.09 21.89 -7.10
N THR A 261 -16.63 22.49 -6.02
CA THR A 261 -16.29 23.91 -5.93
C THR A 261 -14.87 24.10 -5.41
N PRO A 262 -14.06 25.03 -5.96
CA PRO A 262 -14.29 25.84 -7.16
C PRO A 262 -14.34 25.00 -8.45
N SER A 263 -14.71 25.60 -9.58
CA SER A 263 -14.75 24.91 -10.88
C SER A 263 -13.38 24.30 -11.22
N PRO A 264 -13.33 23.05 -11.71
CA PRO A 264 -12.07 22.39 -12.02
C PRO A 264 -11.32 23.08 -13.18
N THR A 265 -10.00 22.95 -13.18
CA THR A 265 -9.15 23.44 -14.27
C THR A 265 -9.40 22.65 -15.56
N SER A 266 -9.58 21.33 -15.44
CA SER A 266 -9.90 20.45 -16.55
C SER A 266 -10.59 19.17 -16.06
N LEU A 267 -11.13 18.38 -16.99
CA LEU A 267 -11.63 17.04 -16.74
C LEU A 267 -10.66 16.02 -17.34
N HIS A 268 -10.43 14.92 -16.63
CA HIS A 268 -9.61 13.82 -17.10
C HIS A 268 -10.40 12.52 -17.02
N GLU A 269 -10.44 11.77 -18.12
CA GLU A 269 -11.05 10.45 -18.15
C GLU A 269 -9.97 9.37 -18.20
N ALA A 270 -10.06 8.38 -17.32
CA ALA A 270 -9.15 7.25 -17.29
C ALA A 270 -9.91 5.95 -17.04
N ILE A 271 -9.37 4.84 -17.54
CA ILE A 271 -9.87 3.51 -17.23
C ILE A 271 -9.10 3.01 -16.01
N VAL A 272 -9.77 2.87 -14.88
CA VAL A 272 -9.19 2.37 -13.64
C VAL A 272 -9.86 1.05 -13.31
N GLN A 273 -9.07 -0.02 -13.21
CA GLN A 273 -9.57 -1.38 -12.90
C GLN A 273 -10.67 -1.88 -13.85
N GLY A 274 -10.64 -1.44 -15.11
CA GLY A 274 -11.61 -1.83 -16.14
C GLY A 274 -12.88 -0.97 -16.19
N GLU A 275 -13.04 -0.01 -15.28
CA GLU A 275 -14.16 0.95 -15.27
C GLU A 275 -13.70 2.32 -15.77
N LYS A 276 -14.53 2.97 -16.60
CA LYS A 276 -14.28 4.34 -17.05
C LYS A 276 -14.62 5.31 -15.91
N ARG A 277 -13.62 6.06 -15.45
CA ARG A 277 -13.77 7.08 -14.42
C ARG A 277 -13.47 8.47 -14.96
N THR A 278 -14.16 9.46 -14.42
CA THR A 278 -13.98 10.88 -14.75
C THR A 278 -13.50 11.61 -13.49
N TYR A 279 -12.45 12.40 -13.66
CA TYR A 279 -11.80 13.15 -12.60
C TYR A 279 -11.86 14.64 -12.88
N ALA A 280 -12.30 15.42 -11.89
CA ALA A 280 -12.12 16.85 -11.85
C ALA A 280 -10.68 17.16 -11.42
N VAL A 281 -9.94 17.89 -12.27
CA VAL A 281 -8.50 18.17 -12.09
C VAL A 281 -8.28 19.60 -11.67
N TYR A 282 -7.49 19.80 -10.61
CA TYR A 282 -6.98 21.09 -10.19
C TYR A 282 -5.46 21.10 -10.32
N ASP A 283 -4.93 21.91 -11.23
CA ASP A 283 -3.48 22.05 -11.39
C ASP A 283 -2.95 23.18 -10.50
N LEU A 284 -2.26 22.82 -9.42
CA LEU A 284 -1.74 23.79 -8.46
C LEU A 284 -0.63 24.68 -9.04
N LEU A 285 -0.04 24.36 -10.19
CA LEU A 285 0.92 25.25 -10.85
C LEU A 285 0.23 26.33 -11.68
N SER A 286 -1.09 26.22 -11.90
CA SER A 286 -1.84 27.24 -12.64
C SER A 286 -2.11 28.49 -11.76
N PRO A 287 -1.72 29.70 -12.22
CA PRO A 287 -1.86 30.92 -11.42
C PRO A 287 -3.33 31.33 -11.22
N SER A 288 -4.24 30.90 -12.10
CA SER A 288 -5.67 31.20 -12.02
C SER A 288 -6.34 30.67 -10.75
N LEU A 289 -5.86 29.55 -10.18
CA LEU A 289 -6.46 28.96 -8.98
C LEU A 289 -6.26 29.79 -7.71
N PHE A 290 -5.15 30.53 -7.61
CA PHE A 290 -4.82 31.33 -6.41
C PHE A 290 -5.12 32.82 -6.57
N ASN A 291 -5.33 33.30 -7.80
CA ASN A 291 -5.63 34.71 -8.07
C ASN A 291 -7.00 35.15 -7.51
N THR A 292 -8.02 34.28 -7.58
CA THR A 292 -9.38 34.61 -7.09
C THR A 292 -9.53 34.37 -5.59
N SER A 293 -8.92 33.32 -5.07
CA SER A 293 -8.95 32.97 -3.65
C SER A 293 -7.53 32.72 -3.16
N ARG A 294 -7.07 33.51 -2.17
CA ARG A 294 -5.73 33.37 -1.53
C ARG A 294 -5.45 31.98 -0.96
N SER A 295 -6.44 31.10 -0.92
CA SER A 295 -6.28 29.68 -0.62
C SER A 295 -7.29 28.83 -1.38
N LEU A 296 -6.84 27.70 -1.91
CA LEU A 296 -7.66 26.67 -2.52
C LEU A 296 -8.25 25.75 -1.45
N ASN A 297 -9.59 25.70 -1.41
CA ASN A 297 -10.36 24.75 -0.61
C ASN A 297 -11.31 23.99 -1.52
N VAL A 298 -10.88 22.83 -2.02
CA VAL A 298 -11.74 21.98 -2.84
C VAL A 298 -12.83 21.42 -1.94
N GLN A 299 -14.08 21.67 -2.34
CA GLN A 299 -15.29 21.17 -1.70
C GLN A 299 -16.03 20.28 -2.69
N LEU A 300 -16.49 19.14 -2.17
CA LEU A 300 -17.34 18.21 -2.87
C LEU A 300 -18.67 18.16 -2.12
N LYS A 301 -19.77 18.41 -2.81
CA LYS A 301 -21.12 18.17 -2.32
C LYS A 301 -21.69 16.98 -3.07
N MET A 302 -22.12 15.99 -2.32
CA MET A 302 -22.71 14.77 -2.87
C MET A 302 -24.03 14.49 -2.16
N THR A 303 -25.07 14.29 -2.95
CA THR A 303 -26.35 13.72 -2.48
C THR A 303 -26.30 12.21 -2.65
N TRP A 304 -26.18 11.49 -1.53
CA TRP A 304 -26.17 10.03 -1.54
C TRP A 304 -27.59 9.49 -1.73
N PRO A 305 -27.89 8.74 -2.80
CA PRO A 305 -29.15 8.02 -2.89
C PRO A 305 -29.23 6.97 -1.77
N GLN A 306 -30.42 6.76 -1.20
CA GLN A 306 -30.62 5.75 -0.16
C GLN A 306 -30.34 4.32 -0.66
N ASP A 307 -30.51 4.08 -1.97
CA ASP A 307 -30.35 2.77 -2.62
C ASP A 307 -29.11 2.67 -3.52
N MET A 308 -28.01 3.35 -3.16
CA MET A 308 -26.77 3.19 -3.92
C MET A 308 -26.19 1.79 -3.65
N GLU A 309 -26.47 0.83 -4.52
CA GLU A 309 -25.85 -0.50 -4.49
C GLU A 309 -24.33 -0.35 -4.53
N LEU A 310 -23.65 -0.80 -3.47
CA LEU A 310 -22.20 -0.86 -3.45
C LEU A 310 -21.74 -1.83 -4.55
N SER A 311 -20.97 -1.33 -5.52
CA SER A 311 -20.28 -2.20 -6.46
C SER A 311 -19.33 -3.10 -5.67
N THR A 312 -19.61 -4.41 -5.65
CA THR A 312 -18.73 -5.37 -4.99
C THR A 312 -17.44 -5.47 -5.78
N PRO A 313 -16.26 -5.36 -5.14
CA PRO A 313 -15.00 -5.49 -5.85
C PRO A 313 -14.87 -6.87 -6.50
N VAL A 314 -14.22 -6.91 -7.66
CA VAL A 314 -13.98 -8.13 -8.46
C VAL A 314 -13.35 -9.25 -7.62
N LEU A 315 -12.38 -8.88 -6.79
CA LEU A 315 -11.74 -9.78 -5.84
C LEU A 315 -11.77 -9.18 -4.45
N HIS A 316 -11.97 -10.02 -3.44
CA HIS A 316 -11.74 -9.64 -2.06
C HIS A 316 -11.46 -10.87 -1.22
N ALA A 317 -10.73 -10.70 -0.12
CA ALA A 317 -10.37 -11.79 0.76
C ALA A 317 -10.72 -11.44 2.21
N HIS A 318 -10.99 -12.46 3.00
CA HIS A 318 -11.07 -12.34 4.45
C HIS A 318 -10.42 -13.54 5.11
N ARG A 319 -9.92 -13.31 6.32
CA ARG A 319 -9.26 -14.33 7.13
C ARG A 319 -9.84 -14.30 8.53
N TYR A 320 -10.04 -15.47 9.11
CA TYR A 320 -10.39 -15.61 10.51
C TYR A 320 -9.74 -16.85 11.10
N VAL A 321 -9.62 -16.85 12.41
CA VAL A 321 -9.16 -17.98 13.19
C VAL A 321 -10.36 -18.57 13.91
N SER A 322 -10.46 -19.89 13.85
CA SER A 322 -11.51 -20.68 14.50
C SER A 322 -10.85 -21.76 15.36
N GLY A 323 -11.49 -22.18 16.45
CA GLY A 323 -10.94 -23.17 17.36
C GLY A 323 -11.52 -23.01 18.77
N TYR A 324 -11.41 -24.07 19.57
CA TYR A 324 -11.80 -24.06 20.97
C TYR A 324 -10.55 -24.23 21.84
N GLY A 325 -10.43 -23.39 22.88
CA GLY A 325 -9.25 -23.33 23.74
C GLY A 325 -8.09 -22.50 23.16
N LEU A 326 -7.01 -22.41 23.93
CA LEU A 326 -5.81 -21.63 23.58
C LEU A 326 -4.73 -22.46 22.87
N GLN A 327 -4.89 -23.78 22.76
CA GLN A 327 -3.86 -24.70 22.27
C GLN A 327 -3.98 -24.99 20.77
N THR A 328 -5.15 -25.42 20.29
CA THR A 328 -5.36 -25.81 18.90
C THR A 328 -6.33 -24.87 18.20
N GLY A 329 -6.09 -24.62 16.92
CA GLY A 329 -6.96 -23.78 16.10
C GLY A 329 -6.86 -24.11 14.62
N LYS A 330 -7.62 -23.35 13.84
CA LYS A 330 -7.75 -23.47 12.41
C LYS A 330 -7.80 -22.08 11.79
N ILE A 331 -6.84 -21.82 10.91
CA ILE A 331 -6.84 -20.65 10.06
C ILE A 331 -7.77 -20.93 8.88
N SER A 332 -8.69 -20.02 8.60
CA SER A 332 -9.54 -20.06 7.41
C SER A 332 -9.39 -18.76 6.63
N THR A 333 -8.92 -18.87 5.40
CA THR A 333 -8.82 -17.79 4.42
C THR A 333 -9.86 -18.02 3.34
N LEU A 334 -10.72 -17.04 3.10
CA LEU A 334 -11.80 -17.10 2.14
C LEU A 334 -11.58 -16.00 1.09
N ILE A 335 -11.45 -16.41 -0.17
CA ILE A 335 -11.18 -15.53 -1.29
C ILE A 335 -12.38 -15.59 -2.25
N TYR A 336 -12.93 -14.42 -2.55
CA TYR A 336 -14.08 -14.26 -3.43
C TYR A 336 -13.64 -13.77 -4.79
N ASN A 337 -14.18 -14.40 -5.84
CA ASN A 337 -14.18 -13.88 -7.21
C ASN A 337 -15.63 -13.59 -7.61
N THR A 338 -15.98 -12.31 -7.67
CA THR A 338 -17.32 -11.83 -8.03
C THR A 338 -17.47 -11.59 -9.53
N HIS A 339 -16.41 -11.79 -10.33
CA HIS A 339 -16.51 -11.64 -11.77
C HIS A 339 -17.45 -12.69 -12.35
N PRO A 340 -18.41 -12.32 -13.22
CA PRO A 340 -19.43 -13.23 -13.71
C PRO A 340 -18.87 -14.39 -14.54
N TYR A 341 -17.88 -14.13 -15.42
CA TYR A 341 -17.38 -15.12 -16.39
C TYR A 341 -15.89 -15.47 -16.32
N ARG A 342 -15.05 -14.63 -15.69
CA ARG A 342 -13.59 -14.77 -15.73
C ARG A 342 -13.07 -15.46 -14.48
N ALA A 343 -12.23 -16.48 -14.67
CA ALA A 343 -11.42 -17.05 -13.62
C ALA A 343 -10.09 -16.31 -13.50
N PHE A 344 -9.59 -16.11 -12.28
CA PHE A 344 -8.33 -15.43 -12.03
C PHE A 344 -7.30 -16.38 -11.39
N PRO A 345 -6.11 -16.52 -11.96
CA PRO A 345 -4.98 -17.11 -11.24
C PRO A 345 -4.50 -16.13 -10.18
N VAL A 346 -4.41 -16.59 -8.93
CA VAL A 346 -3.93 -15.77 -7.80
C VAL A 346 -2.82 -16.50 -7.08
N ILE A 347 -1.71 -15.81 -6.85
CA ILE A 347 -0.65 -16.27 -5.95
C ILE A 347 -1.01 -15.78 -4.54
N LEU A 348 -1.12 -16.72 -3.61
CA LEU A 348 -1.32 -16.46 -2.20
C LEU A 348 0.00 -16.62 -1.45
N LEU A 349 0.38 -15.59 -0.70
CA LEU A 349 1.48 -15.62 0.26
C LEU A 349 0.93 -15.65 1.68
N GLU A 350 1.31 -16.67 2.46
CA GLU A 350 1.08 -16.71 3.89
C GLU A 350 2.40 -16.83 4.65
N THR A 351 2.62 -15.88 5.57
CA THR A 351 3.66 -15.95 6.59
C THR A 351 3.00 -16.23 7.94
N VAL A 352 3.41 -17.31 8.59
CA VAL A 352 2.85 -17.70 9.89
C VAL A 352 3.99 -17.82 10.91
N PRO A 353 3.92 -17.12 12.06
CA PRO A 353 4.98 -17.18 13.07
C PRO A 353 5.31 -18.59 13.56
N TRP A 354 6.56 -18.82 13.95
CA TRP A 354 7.06 -20.14 14.36
C TRP A 354 6.32 -20.76 15.55
N TYR A 355 5.72 -19.94 16.41
CA TYR A 355 4.97 -20.41 17.57
C TYR A 355 3.58 -20.95 17.21
N LEU A 356 3.17 -20.87 15.93
CA LEU A 356 1.97 -21.51 15.40
C LEU A 356 2.42 -22.66 14.50
N ARG A 357 2.48 -23.86 15.06
CA ARG A 357 2.90 -25.07 14.36
C ARG A 357 1.80 -25.49 13.40
N LEU A 358 2.03 -25.29 12.11
CA LEU A 358 1.07 -25.63 11.07
C LEU A 358 1.07 -27.13 10.77
N TYR A 359 -0.11 -27.74 10.75
CA TYR A 359 -0.31 -29.12 10.28
C TYR A 359 -0.64 -29.12 8.79
N VAL A 360 0.38 -29.10 7.93
CA VAL A 360 0.22 -28.99 6.47
C VAL A 360 -0.62 -30.13 5.88
N HIS A 361 -0.60 -31.33 6.48
CA HIS A 361 -1.44 -32.45 6.06
C HIS A 361 -2.95 -32.17 6.20
N THR A 362 -3.34 -31.13 6.95
CA THR A 362 -4.74 -30.68 7.10
C THR A 362 -5.13 -29.57 6.13
N LEU A 363 -4.21 -29.13 5.27
CA LEU A 363 -4.46 -28.10 4.27
C LEU A 363 -5.56 -28.57 3.31
N THR A 364 -6.65 -27.81 3.27
CA THR A 364 -7.79 -28.08 2.39
C THR A 364 -8.14 -26.81 1.63
N ILE A 365 -8.27 -26.95 0.31
CA ILE A 365 -8.64 -25.85 -0.60
C ILE A 365 -9.91 -26.28 -1.32
N ILE A 366 -11.03 -25.63 -0.98
CA ILE A 366 -12.36 -26.01 -1.46
C ILE A 366 -12.97 -24.82 -2.19
N THR A 367 -13.41 -25.04 -3.41
CA THR A 367 -14.14 -24.05 -4.21
C THR A 367 -15.45 -24.66 -4.68
N LYS A 368 -16.59 -24.01 -4.40
CA LYS A 368 -17.94 -24.51 -4.76
C LYS A 368 -18.17 -25.98 -4.35
N GLY A 369 -17.67 -26.36 -3.17
CA GLY A 369 -17.81 -27.72 -2.62
C GLY A 369 -16.90 -28.78 -3.24
N LYS A 370 -16.04 -28.43 -4.20
CA LYS A 370 -15.06 -29.33 -4.81
C LYS A 370 -13.63 -28.96 -4.39
N GLU A 371 -12.76 -29.95 -4.32
CA GLU A 371 -11.33 -29.73 -4.09
C GLU A 371 -10.74 -28.91 -5.25
N ASN A 372 -10.02 -27.84 -4.93
CA ASN A 372 -9.32 -26.99 -5.90
C ASN A 372 -7.82 -27.13 -5.69
N LYS A 373 -7.19 -27.96 -6.52
CA LYS A 373 -5.76 -28.26 -6.40
C LYS A 373 -4.92 -27.08 -6.91
N PRO A 374 -3.96 -26.58 -6.13
CA PRO A 374 -3.10 -25.48 -6.55
C PRO A 374 -2.15 -25.95 -7.64
N SER A 375 -1.90 -25.09 -8.64
CA SER A 375 -0.95 -25.38 -9.73
C SER A 375 0.51 -25.32 -9.26
N TYR A 376 0.76 -24.59 -8.17
CA TYR A 376 2.07 -24.45 -7.54
C TYR A 376 1.88 -24.35 -6.04
N ILE A 377 2.73 -25.04 -5.28
CA ILE A 377 2.81 -24.92 -3.82
C ILE A 377 4.29 -24.92 -3.41
N HIS A 378 4.68 -23.91 -2.65
CA HIS A 378 5.97 -23.84 -2.00
C HIS A 378 5.75 -23.65 -0.50
N TYR A 379 6.27 -24.57 0.29
CA TYR A 379 6.15 -24.52 1.73
C TYR A 379 7.52 -24.64 2.39
N GLN A 380 7.83 -23.67 3.24
CA GLN A 380 8.98 -23.71 4.13
C GLN A 380 8.48 -23.85 5.57
N PRO A 381 8.83 -24.95 6.28
CA PRO A 381 8.43 -25.12 7.66
C PRO A 381 9.20 -24.16 8.58
N ALA A 382 8.51 -23.65 9.60
CA ALA A 382 9.11 -22.89 10.68
C ALA A 382 10.15 -23.69 11.43
N GLN A 383 11.04 -22.98 12.10
CA GLN A 383 11.92 -23.52 13.11
C GLN A 383 11.76 -22.68 14.37
N ASP A 384 11.54 -23.34 15.50
CA ASP A 384 11.31 -22.69 16.79
C ASP A 384 12.37 -21.61 17.06
N ARG A 385 11.92 -20.36 17.25
CA ARG A 385 12.75 -19.17 17.52
C ARG A 385 13.79 -18.83 16.45
N ARG A 386 13.67 -19.39 15.25
CA ARG A 386 14.66 -19.18 14.17
C ARG A 386 14.04 -18.61 12.91
N ARG A 387 12.91 -19.16 12.45
CA ARG A 387 12.24 -18.70 11.23
C ARG A 387 10.74 -19.03 11.23
N PRO A 388 9.90 -18.22 10.58
CA PRO A 388 8.47 -18.48 10.48
C PRO A 388 8.17 -19.54 9.40
N HIS A 389 6.91 -19.96 9.32
CA HIS A 389 6.39 -20.71 8.18
C HIS A 389 6.19 -19.76 7.00
N LEU A 390 6.58 -20.21 5.82
CA LEU A 390 6.27 -19.57 4.53
C LEU A 390 5.45 -20.55 3.69
N LEU A 391 4.29 -20.10 3.20
CA LEU A 391 3.45 -20.86 2.29
C LEU A 391 3.10 -19.98 1.09
N GLU A 392 3.48 -20.40 -0.10
CA GLU A 392 3.12 -19.76 -1.37
C GLU A 392 2.31 -20.75 -2.21
N MET A 393 1.15 -20.32 -2.72
CA MET A 393 0.28 -21.17 -3.53
C MET A 393 -0.29 -20.42 -4.73
N LEU A 394 -0.20 -21.00 -5.92
CA LEU A 394 -0.90 -20.50 -7.11
C LEU A 394 -2.24 -21.23 -7.23
N ILE A 395 -3.33 -20.52 -6.99
CA ILE A 395 -4.69 -21.07 -6.98
C ILE A 395 -5.50 -20.41 -8.09
N GLN A 396 -6.20 -21.22 -8.88
CA GLN A 396 -7.16 -20.71 -9.84
C GLN A 396 -8.48 -20.40 -9.11
N LEU A 397 -8.95 -19.16 -9.19
CA LEU A 397 -10.23 -18.73 -8.64
C LEU A 397 -11.30 -18.71 -9.75
N PRO A 398 -12.22 -19.69 -9.82
CA PRO A 398 -13.30 -19.72 -10.81
C PRO A 398 -14.20 -18.49 -10.72
N ALA A 399 -14.86 -18.17 -11.83
CA ALA A 399 -15.82 -17.08 -11.91
C ALA A 399 -16.99 -17.27 -10.92
N ASN A 400 -17.48 -16.16 -10.38
CA ASN A 400 -18.56 -16.08 -9.40
C ASN A 400 -18.48 -17.20 -8.35
N SER A 401 -17.38 -17.23 -7.60
CA SER A 401 -17.06 -18.32 -6.67
C SER A 401 -16.36 -17.84 -5.40
N VAL A 402 -16.41 -18.70 -4.39
CA VAL A 402 -15.69 -18.53 -3.14
C VAL A 402 -14.76 -19.72 -2.97
N THR A 403 -13.48 -19.43 -2.75
CA THR A 403 -12.45 -20.44 -2.45
C THR A 403 -12.08 -20.34 -0.99
N LYS A 404 -12.27 -21.45 -0.26
CA LYS A 404 -11.98 -21.60 1.17
C LYS A 404 -10.71 -22.39 1.33
N ILE A 405 -9.69 -21.75 1.90
CA ILE A 405 -8.40 -22.34 2.23
C ILE A 405 -8.37 -22.51 3.73
N THR A 406 -8.12 -23.72 4.21
CA THR A 406 -8.04 -23.95 5.65
C THR A 406 -6.89 -24.84 6.05
N ILE A 407 -6.26 -24.50 7.18
CA ILE A 407 -5.13 -25.23 7.76
C ILE A 407 -5.24 -25.20 9.28
N GLN A 408 -5.03 -26.35 9.91
CA GLN A 408 -4.99 -26.47 11.36
C GLN A 408 -3.61 -26.11 11.90
N PHE A 409 -3.59 -25.58 13.13
CA PHE A 409 -2.37 -25.25 13.83
C PHE A 409 -2.49 -25.57 15.32
N GLU A 410 -1.33 -25.74 15.94
CA GLU A 410 -1.15 -25.82 17.38
C GLU A 410 -0.25 -24.67 17.85
N ARG A 411 -0.54 -24.11 19.02
CA ARG A 411 0.31 -23.09 19.65
C ARG A 411 1.43 -23.74 20.43
N ALA A 412 2.67 -23.37 20.12
CA ALA A 412 3.82 -23.73 20.92
C ALA A 412 3.77 -23.03 22.29
N LEU A 413 4.37 -23.66 23.30
CA LEU A 413 4.58 -23.05 24.61
C LEU A 413 5.62 -21.94 24.50
N LEU A 414 5.18 -20.72 24.74
CA LEU A 414 6.02 -19.52 24.78
C LEU A 414 6.56 -19.30 26.19
N LYS A 415 7.79 -18.81 26.29
CA LYS A 415 8.34 -18.28 27.55
C LYS A 415 7.62 -16.98 27.90
N TRP A 416 7.61 -16.61 29.18
CA TRP A 416 6.98 -15.36 29.63
C TRP A 416 7.54 -14.12 28.89
N THR A 417 8.85 -14.12 28.56
CA THR A 417 9.54 -13.06 27.81
C THR A 417 9.18 -13.02 26.32
N GLU A 418 8.55 -14.06 25.79
CA GLU A 418 8.17 -14.18 24.38
C GLU A 418 6.74 -13.71 24.14
N TYR A 419 5.98 -13.47 25.22
CA TYR A 419 4.70 -12.81 25.10
C TYR A 419 4.92 -11.34 24.76
N PRO A 420 4.24 -10.86 23.72
CA PRO A 420 4.40 -9.48 23.33
C PRO A 420 3.72 -8.57 24.37
N PRO A 421 4.14 -7.29 24.50
CA PRO A 421 3.59 -6.38 25.49
C PRO A 421 2.09 -6.19 25.25
N ASP A 422 1.33 -6.05 26.34
CA ASP A 422 -0.14 -6.06 26.40
C ASP A 422 -0.80 -7.42 26.08
N PRO A 423 -1.15 -8.21 27.11
CA PRO A 423 -1.88 -9.47 26.97
C PRO A 423 -3.28 -9.34 26.36
N ASN A 424 -3.94 -8.17 26.46
CA ASN A 424 -5.31 -7.98 25.99
C ASN A 424 -5.41 -7.97 24.46
N HIS A 425 -4.30 -7.67 23.77
CA HIS A 425 -4.26 -7.62 22.31
C HIS A 425 -4.09 -9.01 21.66
N GLY A 426 -3.70 -10.04 22.41
CA GLY A 426 -3.51 -11.39 21.89
C GLY A 426 -2.49 -11.49 20.73
N PHE A 427 -2.61 -12.50 19.86
CA PHE A 427 -1.73 -12.64 18.68
C PHE A 427 -2.43 -12.13 17.42
N TYR A 428 -1.76 -11.24 16.69
CA TYR A 428 -2.25 -10.74 15.40
C TYR A 428 -1.98 -11.77 14.31
N PHE A 429 -3.03 -12.11 13.57
CA PHE A 429 -2.93 -12.88 12.33
C PHE A 429 -3.01 -11.91 11.17
N LEU A 430 -1.97 -11.90 10.34
CA LEU A 430 -1.95 -11.02 9.18
C LEU A 430 -3.03 -11.43 8.18
N PRO A 431 -3.74 -10.47 7.57
CA PRO A 431 -4.52 -10.78 6.37
C PRO A 431 -3.56 -11.37 5.31
N PRO A 432 -4.08 -12.15 4.35
CA PRO A 432 -3.25 -12.63 3.25
C PRO A 432 -2.56 -11.44 2.56
N SER A 433 -1.23 -11.39 2.66
CA SER A 433 -0.39 -10.32 2.11
C SER A 433 -0.25 -10.52 0.61
N GLY A 434 -1.23 -10.04 -0.13
CA GLY A 434 -1.22 -10.04 -1.59
C GLY A 434 -2.04 -11.17 -2.20
N ALA A 435 -3.12 -10.79 -2.86
CA ALA A 435 -3.61 -11.49 -4.04
C ALA A 435 -3.14 -10.66 -5.22
N LEU A 436 -1.90 -10.89 -5.66
CA LEU A 436 -1.46 -10.33 -6.94
C LEU A 436 -2.26 -11.05 -8.02
N VAL A 437 -3.30 -10.39 -8.53
CA VAL A 437 -3.69 -10.64 -9.90
C VAL A 437 -2.51 -10.15 -10.72
N PRO A 438 -1.88 -10.97 -11.57
CA PRO A 438 -0.99 -10.46 -12.58
C PRO A 438 -1.84 -9.66 -13.59
N SER A 439 -2.27 -8.46 -13.22
CA SER A 439 -2.72 -7.44 -14.17
C SER A 439 -1.49 -6.64 -14.58
N VAL A 440 -0.55 -7.32 -15.24
CA VAL A 440 0.21 -6.64 -16.27
C VAL A 440 -0.77 -6.45 -17.44
N ILE A 441 -1.72 -5.52 -17.30
CA ILE A 441 -2.16 -4.83 -18.49
C ILE A 441 -0.95 -4.00 -18.84
N ALA A 442 -0.22 -4.47 -19.85
CA ALA A 442 0.85 -3.73 -20.47
C ALA A 442 0.33 -2.32 -20.83
N MET A 443 0.49 -1.36 -19.93
CA MET A 443 0.46 0.04 -20.31
C MET A 443 1.70 0.23 -21.15
N LYS A 444 1.51 0.64 -22.41
CA LYS A 444 2.61 1.03 -23.29
C LYS A 444 3.52 1.99 -22.52
N GLU A 445 4.82 1.68 -22.48
CA GLU A 445 5.85 2.47 -21.78
C GLU A 445 5.93 3.94 -22.21
N LEU A 446 5.27 4.31 -23.31
CA LEU A 446 5.34 5.66 -23.88
C LEU A 446 4.63 6.77 -23.06
N ASP A 447 3.68 6.47 -22.17
CA ASP A 447 2.85 7.52 -21.52
C ASP A 447 3.00 7.62 -19.99
N MET A 448 3.92 6.87 -19.38
CA MET A 448 4.07 6.76 -17.91
C MET A 448 4.43 8.09 -17.20
N GLU A 449 4.98 9.07 -17.91
CA GLU A 449 5.30 10.39 -17.35
C GLU A 449 4.11 11.36 -17.33
N GLN A 450 3.09 11.14 -18.19
CA GLN A 450 1.95 12.03 -18.32
C GLN A 450 0.66 11.48 -17.71
N SER A 451 0.54 10.15 -17.53
CA SER A 451 -0.61 9.54 -16.86
C SER A 451 -0.63 9.85 -15.35
N PRO A 452 -1.82 9.95 -14.72
CA PRO A 452 -1.92 10.08 -13.27
C PRO A 452 -1.23 8.91 -12.58
N LEU A 453 -0.55 9.15 -11.46
CA LEU A 453 0.22 8.07 -10.85
C LEU A 453 -0.68 6.98 -10.25
N PHE A 454 -1.90 7.32 -9.84
CA PHE A 454 -2.89 6.35 -9.36
C PHE A 454 -3.39 5.35 -10.42
N THR A 455 -3.19 5.60 -11.72
CA THR A 455 -3.56 4.64 -12.77
C THR A 455 -2.48 3.57 -12.99
N SER A 456 -1.29 3.77 -12.43
CA SER A 456 -0.11 2.89 -12.60
C SER A 456 0.16 1.96 -11.41
N LEU A 457 -0.80 1.82 -10.50
CA LEU A 457 -0.65 1.07 -9.24
C LEU A 457 -1.18 -0.36 -9.29
#